data_AF-A0A2S5LB97-F1
#
_entry.id   AF-A0A2S5LB97-F1
#
_cell.length_a   1.000
_cell.length_b   1.000
_cell.length_c   1.000
_cell.angle_alpha   90.00
_cell.angle_beta   90.00
_cell.angle_gamma   90.00
#
_symmetry.space_group_name_H-M   'P 1'
#
loop_
_entity.id
_entity.type
_entity.pdbx_description
1 polymer ?
#
loop_
_entity_poly.entity_id
_entity_poly.type
_entity_poly.pdbx_seq_one_letter_code
_entity_poly.pdbx_strand_id
1 'polypeptide(L)'
;LAARKESVDAIVRQHWTTYGRNYYSRHDYEEVASDGAHALIDALRQRLPTLKGQNFGALEVATADDFAYHDPVDGSDSQHQGLRVIFADGSRIVYRLSGTGTAGATLRVYIERYEPDPARQHMETEAALADLVSLSRELAAIERFTQRAAPSVIT
;
A
#
# COMPACT_ATOMS: atom_id res chain seq x y z
N LEU A 1 -6.77 -25.47 12.33
CA LEU A 1 -8.15 -25.93 12.60
C LEU A 1 -8.17 -27.20 13.45
N ALA A 2 -7.62 -28.33 12.99
CA ALA A 2 -7.62 -29.59 13.77
C ALA A 2 -7.00 -29.46 15.18
N ALA A 3 -5.86 -28.79 15.32
CA ALA A 3 -5.22 -28.57 16.63
C ALA A 3 -6.00 -27.61 17.55
N ARG A 4 -6.54 -26.52 16.98
CA ARG A 4 -7.25 -25.46 17.73
C ARG A 4 -8.73 -25.75 17.98
N LYS A 5 -9.35 -26.64 17.20
CA LYS A 5 -10.79 -27.00 17.27
C LYS A 5 -11.75 -25.80 17.23
N GLU A 6 -11.35 -24.73 16.54
CA GLU A 6 -12.10 -23.49 16.37
C GLU A 6 -12.38 -23.27 14.87
N SER A 7 -13.36 -22.41 14.56
CA SER A 7 -13.61 -21.97 13.18
C SER A 7 -12.49 -21.05 12.67
N VAL A 8 -12.40 -20.87 11.35
CA VAL A 8 -11.45 -19.92 10.75
C VAL A 8 -11.70 -18.50 11.27
N ASP A 9 -12.96 -18.06 11.31
CA ASP A 9 -13.34 -16.73 11.81
C ASP A 9 -12.92 -16.52 13.27
N ALA A 10 -13.17 -17.49 14.15
CA ALA A 10 -12.79 -17.39 15.57
C ALA A 10 -11.27 -17.25 15.74
N ILE A 11 -10.49 -18.06 15.01
CA ILE A 11 -9.02 -18.02 15.04
C ILE A 11 -8.52 -16.64 14.60
N VAL A 12 -9.06 -16.11 13.50
CA VAL A 12 -8.64 -14.83 12.93
C VAL A 12 -9.02 -13.67 13.85
N ARG A 13 -10.24 -13.64 14.38
CA ARG A 13 -10.67 -12.60 15.33
C ARG A 13 -9.82 -12.59 16.60
N GLN A 14 -9.54 -13.76 17.17
CA GLN A 14 -8.66 -13.84 18.34
C GLN A 14 -7.25 -13.35 18.04
N HIS A 15 -6.73 -13.65 16.84
CA HIS A 15 -5.44 -13.13 16.40
C HIS A 15 -5.45 -11.59 16.33
N TRP A 16 -6.49 -11.00 15.73
CA TRP A 16 -6.65 -9.55 15.68
C TRP A 16 -6.76 -8.91 17.07
N THR A 17 -7.55 -9.49 17.98
CA THR A 17 -7.63 -8.99 19.36
C THR A 17 -6.28 -9.02 20.07
N THR A 18 -5.43 -10.01 19.77
CA THR A 18 -4.14 -10.20 20.43
C THR A 18 -3.04 -9.28 19.86
N TYR A 19 -3.02 -9.08 18.54
CA TYR A 19 -1.90 -8.42 17.84
C TYR A 19 -2.27 -7.12 17.14
N GLY A 20 -3.56 -6.78 17.11
CA GLY A 20 -4.12 -5.79 16.19
C GLY A 20 -4.52 -6.38 14.85
N ARG A 21 -5.41 -5.70 14.13
CA ARG A 21 -5.80 -6.04 12.75
C ARG A 21 -5.03 -5.16 11.78
N ASN A 22 -4.50 -5.75 10.71
CA ASN A 22 -4.11 -4.99 9.53
C ASN A 22 -5.24 -5.09 8.51
N TYR A 23 -6.01 -4.01 8.39
CA TYR A 23 -6.88 -3.83 7.24
C TYR A 23 -6.01 -3.67 6.00
N TYR A 24 -6.36 -4.35 4.92
CA TYR A 24 -5.52 -4.40 3.74
C TYR A 24 -6.39 -4.45 2.49
N SER A 25 -5.96 -3.71 1.47
CA SER A 25 -6.42 -3.90 0.10
C SER A 25 -5.29 -3.65 -0.90
N ARG A 26 -5.38 -4.30 -2.06
CA ARG A 26 -4.53 -4.02 -3.21
C ARG A 26 -5.37 -3.52 -4.37
N HIS A 27 -4.97 -2.37 -4.91
CA HIS A 27 -5.56 -1.74 -6.08
C HIS A 27 -4.62 -1.88 -7.27
N ASP A 28 -5.06 -2.60 -8.30
CA ASP A 28 -4.30 -2.82 -9.52
C ASP A 28 -4.85 -1.94 -10.66
N TYR A 29 -4.01 -1.08 -11.22
CA TYR A 29 -4.27 -0.28 -12.41
C TYR A 29 -3.57 -0.95 -13.59
N GLU A 30 -4.30 -1.84 -14.26
CA GLU A 30 -3.79 -2.67 -15.34
C GLU A 30 -3.79 -1.93 -16.68
N GLU A 31 -2.87 -2.32 -17.56
CA GLU A 31 -2.76 -1.81 -18.94
C GLU A 31 -2.76 -0.27 -19.00
N VAL A 32 -1.97 0.36 -18.11
CA VAL A 32 -1.73 1.80 -18.17
C VAL A 32 -0.56 2.10 -19.12
N ALA A 33 -0.59 3.27 -19.76
CA ALA A 33 0.49 3.69 -20.64
C ALA A 33 1.83 3.72 -19.87
N SER A 34 2.83 2.99 -20.38
CA SER A 34 4.11 2.83 -19.71
C SER A 34 4.77 4.17 -19.38
N ASP A 35 4.81 5.12 -20.31
CA ASP A 35 5.44 6.42 -20.10
C ASP A 35 4.80 7.20 -18.94
N GLY A 36 3.46 7.20 -18.87
CA GLY A 36 2.73 7.84 -17.78
C GLY A 36 3.00 7.16 -16.44
N ALA A 37 3.05 5.82 -16.42
CA ALA A 37 3.30 5.05 -15.21
C ALA A 37 4.74 5.24 -14.68
N HIS A 38 5.74 5.32 -15.56
CA HIS A 38 7.11 5.67 -15.16
C HIS A 38 7.19 7.11 -14.64
N ALA A 39 6.56 8.07 -15.34
CA ALA A 39 6.52 9.46 -14.91
C ALA A 39 5.88 9.62 -13.52
N LEU A 40 4.84 8.84 -13.21
CA LEU A 40 4.24 8.78 -11.89
C LEU A 40 5.23 8.32 -10.82
N ILE A 41 5.90 7.19 -11.05
CA ILE A 41 6.86 6.62 -10.10
C ILE A 41 8.02 7.58 -9.88
N ASP A 42 8.55 8.18 -10.93
CA ASP A 42 9.67 9.13 -10.84
C ASP A 42 9.26 10.40 -10.08
N ALA A 43 8.08 10.96 -10.39
CA ALA A 43 7.56 12.13 -9.70
C ALA A 43 7.32 11.85 -8.20
N LEU A 44 6.76 10.68 -7.87
CA LEU A 44 6.56 10.30 -6.47
C LEU A 44 7.91 10.07 -5.77
N ARG A 45 8.85 9.37 -6.41
CA ARG A 45 10.20 9.11 -5.88
C ARG A 45 10.92 10.41 -5.54
N GLN A 46 10.87 11.41 -6.42
CA GLN A 46 11.46 12.73 -6.17
C GLN A 46 10.82 13.46 -4.99
N ARG A 47 9.54 13.20 -4.71
CA ARG A 47 8.82 13.82 -3.58
C ARG A 47 9.06 13.11 -2.25
N LEU A 48 9.44 11.84 -2.22
CA LEU A 48 9.61 11.06 -0.98
C LEU A 48 10.40 11.80 0.13
N PRO A 49 11.55 12.45 -0.14
CA PRO A 49 12.32 13.14 0.90
C PRO A 49 11.56 14.28 1.58
N THR A 50 10.55 14.83 0.92
CA THR A 50 9.73 15.94 1.44
C THR A 50 8.58 15.46 2.31
N LEU A 51 8.21 14.17 2.26
CA LEU A 51 6.98 13.68 2.88
C LEU A 51 7.08 13.48 4.39
N LYS A 52 8.27 13.18 4.93
CA LYS A 52 8.44 12.92 6.37
C LYS A 52 7.97 14.13 7.20
N GLY A 53 7.11 13.88 8.18
CA GLY A 53 6.52 14.89 9.05
C GLY A 53 5.37 15.68 8.42
N GLN A 54 4.97 15.39 7.18
CA GLN A 54 3.72 15.94 6.63
C GLN A 54 2.51 15.22 7.22
N ASN A 55 1.42 15.99 7.38
CA ASN A 55 0.14 15.50 7.90
C ASN A 55 -0.93 15.56 6.82
N PHE A 56 -1.65 14.44 6.66
CA PHE A 56 -2.82 14.32 5.80
C PHE A 56 -4.02 14.00 6.68
N GLY A 57 -4.64 15.05 7.24
CA GLY A 57 -5.64 14.87 8.30
C GLY A 57 -5.00 14.29 9.56
N ALA A 58 -5.44 13.11 9.99
CA ALA A 58 -4.88 12.39 11.13
C ALA A 58 -3.65 11.52 10.78
N LEU A 59 -3.28 11.43 9.50
CA LEU A 59 -2.21 10.56 9.01
C LEU A 59 -0.89 11.36 8.92
N GLU A 60 -0.05 11.24 9.93
CA GLU A 60 1.33 11.77 9.92
C GLU A 60 2.28 10.79 9.24
N VAL A 61 3.07 11.26 8.28
CA VAL A 61 4.08 10.43 7.61
C VAL A 61 5.33 10.30 8.50
N ALA A 62 5.56 9.09 9.03
CA ALA A 62 6.74 8.76 9.81
C ALA A 62 7.99 8.58 8.92
N THR A 63 7.86 7.90 7.79
CA THR A 63 8.95 7.75 6.82
C THR A 63 8.49 7.54 5.38
N ALA A 64 9.28 8.13 4.49
CA ALA A 64 9.28 8.20 3.03
C ALA A 64 10.40 7.42 2.32
N ASP A 65 10.25 6.25 1.68
CA ASP A 65 11.41 5.63 0.99
C ASP A 65 11.12 4.83 -0.29
N ASP A 66 12.19 4.58 -1.06
CA ASP A 66 12.18 3.64 -2.18
C ASP A 66 12.90 2.37 -1.74
N PHE A 67 12.14 1.29 -1.61
CA PHE A 67 12.61 0.07 -0.96
C PHE A 67 13.75 -0.58 -1.73
N ALA A 68 14.81 -0.92 -0.99
CA ALA A 68 15.93 -1.72 -1.46
C ALA A 68 16.17 -2.89 -0.48
N TYR A 69 16.62 -4.01 -1.01
CA TYR A 69 16.94 -5.22 -0.25
C TYR A 69 18.33 -5.71 -0.62
N HIS A 70 19.14 -5.99 0.41
CA HIS A 70 20.43 -6.65 0.31
C HIS A 70 20.26 -8.09 0.78
N ASP A 71 20.52 -9.05 -0.10
CA ASP A 71 20.36 -10.47 0.22
C ASP A 71 21.57 -10.97 1.04
N PRO A 72 21.37 -11.45 2.29
CA PRO A 72 22.47 -11.87 3.15
C PRO A 72 23.06 -13.25 2.78
N VAL A 73 22.47 -13.97 1.83
CA VAL A 73 22.92 -15.30 1.38
C VAL A 73 23.82 -15.18 0.17
N ASP A 74 23.40 -14.43 -0.86
CA ASP A 74 24.16 -14.28 -2.10
C ASP A 74 24.82 -12.90 -2.29
N GLY A 75 24.52 -11.94 -1.41
CA GLY A 75 25.09 -10.59 -1.42
C GLY A 75 24.51 -9.67 -2.50
N SER A 76 23.45 -10.08 -3.19
CA SER A 76 22.84 -9.27 -4.26
C SER A 76 22.05 -8.09 -3.72
N ASP A 77 22.07 -6.98 -4.47
CA ASP A 77 21.30 -5.78 -4.18
C ASP A 77 20.13 -5.64 -5.15
N SER A 78 18.92 -5.59 -4.60
CA SER A 78 17.69 -5.31 -5.33
C SER A 78 17.17 -3.92 -4.96
N GLN A 79 17.36 -2.95 -5.84
CA GLN A 79 16.90 -1.58 -5.67
C GLN A 79 15.55 -1.34 -6.36
N HIS A 80 14.88 -0.23 -6.03
CA HIS A 80 13.63 0.21 -6.66
C HIS A 80 12.47 -0.79 -6.55
N GLN A 81 12.38 -1.50 -5.43
CA GLN A 81 11.42 -2.60 -5.25
C GLN A 81 10.01 -2.13 -4.82
N GLY A 82 9.85 -0.84 -4.55
CA GLY A 82 8.56 -0.21 -4.31
C GLY A 82 8.70 1.07 -3.48
N LEU A 83 7.91 2.09 -3.82
CA LEU A 83 7.88 3.34 -3.06
C LEU A 83 6.96 3.14 -1.85
N ARG A 84 7.44 3.39 -0.64
CA ARG A 84 6.69 3.17 0.61
C ARG A 84 6.47 4.50 1.33
N VAL A 85 5.24 4.72 1.76
CA VAL A 85 4.85 5.78 2.69
C VAL A 85 4.34 5.12 3.95
N ILE A 86 5.02 5.34 5.06
CA ILE A 86 4.72 4.72 6.36
C ILE A 86 4.26 5.81 7.30
N PHE A 87 3.11 5.61 7.92
CA PHE A 87 2.47 6.56 8.83
C PHE A 87 2.78 6.23 10.29
N ALA A 88 2.69 7.23 11.17
CA ALA A 88 3.00 7.11 12.58
C ALA A 88 2.08 6.16 13.35
N ASP A 89 0.86 5.94 12.87
CA ASP A 89 -0.11 5.00 13.44
C ASP A 89 0.12 3.53 13.03
N GLY A 90 1.15 3.26 12.21
CA GLY A 90 1.47 1.94 11.67
C GLY A 90 0.83 1.65 10.31
N SER A 91 -0.03 2.53 9.79
CA SER A 91 -0.59 2.43 8.45
C SER A 91 0.49 2.61 7.37
N ARG A 92 0.25 2.07 6.17
CA ARG A 92 1.21 2.14 5.06
C ARG A 92 0.53 2.18 3.70
N ILE A 93 1.15 2.90 2.76
CA ILE A 93 0.84 2.85 1.33
C ILE A 93 2.11 2.46 0.59
N VAL A 94 2.02 1.47 -0.31
CA VAL A 94 3.15 1.04 -1.15
C VAL A 94 2.76 1.05 -2.61
N TYR A 95 3.62 1.60 -3.46
CA TYR A 95 3.45 1.65 -4.91
C TYR A 95 4.48 0.77 -5.59
N ARG A 96 4.04 -0.13 -6.47
CA ARG A 96 4.93 -0.96 -7.30
C ARG A 96 4.49 -0.89 -8.75
N LEU A 97 5.46 -0.70 -9.63
CA LEU A 97 5.25 -0.77 -11.07
C LEU A 97 5.75 -2.13 -11.57
N SER A 98 4.97 -2.76 -12.44
CA SER A 98 5.33 -4.05 -13.02
C SER A 98 4.87 -4.17 -14.47
N GLY A 99 5.45 -5.10 -15.21
CA GLY A 99 5.00 -5.44 -16.56
C GLY A 99 5.20 -4.33 -17.57
N THR A 100 6.31 -3.60 -17.58
CA THR A 100 6.55 -2.43 -18.45
C THR A 100 6.82 -2.76 -19.92
N GLY A 101 6.37 -3.92 -20.40
CA GLY A 101 6.54 -4.40 -21.77
C GLY A 101 5.56 -3.78 -22.77
N THR A 102 5.41 -4.41 -23.93
CA THR A 102 4.55 -3.93 -25.03
C THR A 102 3.06 -3.88 -24.69
N ALA A 103 2.61 -4.63 -23.67
CA ALA A 103 1.22 -4.67 -23.22
C ALA A 103 0.81 -3.52 -22.27
N GLY A 104 1.71 -2.55 -22.05
CA GLY A 104 1.50 -1.49 -21.05
C GLY A 104 1.86 -1.94 -19.64
N ALA A 105 1.96 -1.01 -18.70
CA ALA A 105 2.39 -1.30 -17.33
C ALA A 105 1.20 -1.59 -16.40
N THR A 106 1.49 -2.22 -15.26
CA THR A 106 0.54 -2.36 -14.14
C THR A 106 1.09 -1.66 -12.92
N LEU A 107 0.40 -0.62 -12.46
CA LEU A 107 0.65 0.01 -11.17
C LEU A 107 -0.16 -0.72 -10.10
N ARG A 108 0.52 -1.28 -9.10
CA ARG A 108 -0.11 -1.88 -7.92
C ARG A 108 0.06 -0.97 -6.72
N VAL A 109 -1.04 -0.68 -6.03
CA VAL A 109 -1.06 0.12 -4.81
C VAL A 109 -1.54 -0.75 -3.67
N TYR A 110 -0.69 -0.94 -2.68
CA TYR A 110 -0.97 -1.71 -1.47
C TYR A 110 -1.31 -0.73 -0.35
N ILE A 111 -2.46 -0.91 0.28
CA ILE A 111 -2.99 0.04 1.24
C ILE A 111 -3.29 -0.73 2.51
N GLU A 112 -2.65 -0.35 3.61
CA GLU A 112 -2.73 -1.04 4.88
C GLU A 112 -3.00 -0.05 6.02
N ARG A 113 -3.95 -0.39 6.90
CA ARG A 113 -4.20 0.31 8.17
C ARG A 113 -4.01 -0.66 9.32
N TYR A 114 -3.13 -0.30 10.25
CA TYR A 114 -3.04 -0.98 11.53
C TYR A 114 -4.13 -0.48 12.48
N GLU A 115 -4.92 -1.41 13.05
CA GLU A 115 -5.98 -1.12 14.02
C GLU A 115 -5.74 -1.93 15.31
N PRO A 116 -5.18 -1.30 16.35
CA PRO A 116 -4.95 -1.96 17.63
C PRO A 116 -6.23 -2.09 18.47
N ASP A 117 -7.27 -1.27 18.26
CA ASP A 117 -8.48 -1.26 19.09
C ASP A 117 -9.47 -2.37 18.65
N PRO A 118 -9.73 -3.40 19.50
CA PRO A 118 -10.67 -4.47 19.18
C PRO A 118 -12.08 -3.98 18.81
N ALA A 119 -12.54 -2.85 19.34
CA ALA A 119 -13.85 -2.30 19.02
C ALA A 119 -13.96 -1.84 17.55
N ARG A 120 -12.82 -1.56 16.91
CA ARG A 120 -12.73 -1.06 15.54
C ARG A 120 -12.30 -2.12 14.53
N GLN A 121 -11.91 -3.32 14.99
CA GLN A 121 -11.42 -4.42 14.15
C GLN A 121 -12.50 -5.18 13.36
N HIS A 122 -13.77 -4.78 13.46
CA HIS A 122 -14.89 -5.45 12.79
C HIS A 122 -15.61 -4.57 11.77
N MET A 123 -15.04 -3.41 11.44
CA MET A 123 -15.50 -2.59 10.33
C MET A 123 -15.28 -3.29 8.99
N GLU A 124 -16.09 -2.92 8.00
CA GLU A 124 -15.88 -3.29 6.60
C GLU A 124 -14.54 -2.71 6.11
N THR A 125 -13.78 -3.52 5.35
CA THR A 125 -12.42 -3.15 4.93
C THR A 125 -12.40 -1.88 4.08
N GLU A 126 -13.33 -1.71 3.15
CA GLU A 126 -13.42 -0.52 2.30
C GLU A 126 -13.65 0.75 3.14
N ALA A 127 -14.53 0.68 4.14
CA ALA A 127 -14.80 1.80 5.04
C ALA A 127 -13.59 2.13 5.93
N ALA A 128 -12.88 1.11 6.43
CA ALA A 128 -11.68 1.29 7.24
C ALA A 128 -10.50 1.88 6.46
N LEU A 129 -10.46 1.68 5.13
CA LEU A 129 -9.36 2.15 4.27
C LEU A 129 -9.70 3.39 3.44
N ALA A 130 -10.93 3.91 3.49
CA ALA A 130 -11.43 4.92 2.55
C ALA A 130 -10.56 6.18 2.44
N ASP A 131 -10.08 6.71 3.57
CA ASP A 131 -9.21 7.89 3.62
C ASP A 131 -7.80 7.59 3.07
N LEU A 132 -7.21 6.45 3.42
CA LEU A 132 -5.93 5.99 2.88
C LEU A 132 -6.02 5.69 1.38
N VAL A 133 -7.14 5.17 0.90
CA VAL A 133 -7.42 4.97 -0.54
C VAL A 133 -7.43 6.31 -1.27
N SER A 134 -8.16 7.31 -0.75
CA SER A 134 -8.19 8.65 -1.35
C SER A 134 -6.79 9.26 -1.37
N LEU A 135 -6.11 9.24 -0.21
CA LEU A 135 -4.76 9.75 -0.06
C LEU A 135 -3.78 9.06 -1.02
N SER A 136 -3.89 7.74 -1.20
CA SER A 136 -3.01 6.98 -2.09
C SER A 136 -3.10 7.45 -3.54
N ARG A 137 -4.31 7.83 -3.99
CA ARG A 137 -4.54 8.35 -5.34
C ARG A 137 -4.00 9.76 -5.50
N GLU A 138 -4.19 10.60 -4.49
CA GLU A 138 -3.75 11.99 -4.47
C GLU A 138 -2.22 12.12 -4.39
N LEU A 139 -1.57 11.38 -3.48
CA LEU A 139 -0.12 11.40 -3.29
C LEU A 139 0.64 11.10 -4.58
N ALA A 140 0.21 10.08 -5.30
CA ALA A 140 0.82 9.66 -6.56
C ALA A 140 0.22 10.36 -7.79
N ALA A 141 -0.81 11.20 -7.63
CA ALA A 141 -1.58 11.80 -8.72
C ALA A 141 -1.97 10.78 -9.80
N ILE A 142 -2.48 9.61 -9.38
CA ILE A 142 -2.64 8.42 -10.24
C ILE A 142 -3.42 8.75 -11.51
N GLU A 143 -4.58 9.41 -11.36
CA GLU A 143 -5.46 9.72 -12.48
C GLU A 143 -4.80 10.65 -13.50
N ARG A 144 -4.01 11.63 -13.05
CA ARG A 144 -3.28 12.54 -13.94
C ARG A 144 -2.30 11.79 -14.84
N PHE A 145 -1.55 10.84 -14.28
CA PHE A 145 -0.50 10.14 -15.03
C PHE A 145 -1.01 8.94 -15.83
N THR A 146 -2.01 8.23 -15.30
CA THR A 146 -2.50 6.97 -15.88
C THR A 146 -3.79 7.12 -16.67
N GLN A 147 -4.49 8.26 -16.54
CA GLN A 147 -5.83 8.49 -17.06
C GLN A 147 -6.89 7.51 -16.50
N ARG A 148 -6.60 6.85 -15.37
CA ARG A 148 -7.52 5.93 -14.69
C ARG A 148 -8.08 6.59 -13.42
N ALA A 149 -9.39 6.79 -13.40
CA ALA A 149 -10.10 7.32 -12.23
C ALA A 149 -10.38 6.24 -11.15
N ALA A 150 -10.20 4.95 -11.47
CA ALA A 150 -10.40 3.83 -10.55
C ALA A 150 -9.46 2.67 -10.92
N PRO A 151 -9.11 1.79 -9.97
CA PRO A 151 -8.37 0.57 -10.28
C PRO A 151 -9.19 -0.38 -11.15
N SER A 152 -8.51 -1.20 -11.95
CA SER A 152 -9.13 -2.28 -12.72
C SER A 152 -9.55 -3.43 -11.81
N VAL A 153 -8.75 -3.73 -10.77
CA VAL A 153 -8.98 -4.81 -9.82
C VAL A 153 -8.74 -4.32 -8.39
N ILE A 154 -9.60 -4.74 -7.47
CA ILE A 154 -9.45 -4.56 -6.02
C ILE A 154 -9.42 -5.95 -5.38
N THR A 155 -8.47 -6.18 -4.47
CA THR A 155 -8.35 -7.42 -3.67
C THR A 155 -8.19 -7.09 -2.19
#